data_AF-X0UJM4-F1
#
_entry.id   AF-X0UJM4-F1
#
_cell.length_a   1.000
_cell.length_b   1.000
_cell.length_c   1.000
_cell.angle_alpha   90.00
_cell.angle_beta   90.00
_cell.angle_gamma   90.00
#
_symmetry.space_group_name_H-M   'P 1'
#
loop_
_entity.id
_entity.type
_entity.pdbx_description
1 polymer ?
#
loop_
_entity_poly.entity_id
_entity_poly.type
_entity_poly.pdbx_seq_one_letter_code
_entity_poly.pdbx_strand_id
1 'polypeptide(L)'
;TNDNMQKIAREIAPLRSKHRDNIRLNEKLFQRIKAVYEQKDKLDLTTEQNTLLVKYYKDFVRSGANLDGEKKTRLKEINQEMSILTVKFGENVLKENNSFEMVIDKKEDLAGLPQAVISGGAEAAKEREYEGKWVFTIHKPSMLPFLQYSENRALREKIFKAYINKGNNNDELDNKDNLAKIAALRVERANLLGYKTHADYVLENNMATKPENVYKFLELLWKPALKIAKREAKELQEMISKEGHDFKLQPWDWWYYSGKLKKAKYALDEEML
;
A
#
# COMPACT_ATOMS: atom_id res chain seq x y z
N THR A 1 -4.20 -6.45 -15.70
CA THR A 1 -5.12 -5.31 -15.89
C THR A 1 -4.75 -4.62 -17.19
N ASN A 2 -5.71 -4.03 -17.90
CA ASN A 2 -5.50 -3.31 -19.16
C ASN A 2 -6.41 -2.07 -19.20
N ASP A 3 -6.26 -1.23 -20.24
CA ASP A 3 -6.99 0.05 -20.35
C ASP A 3 -8.51 -0.14 -20.35
N ASN A 4 -9.01 -1.19 -21.00
CA ASN A 4 -10.43 -1.52 -21.00
C ASN A 4 -10.93 -1.88 -19.60
N MET A 5 -10.19 -2.71 -18.86
CA MET A 5 -10.53 -3.07 -17.48
C MET A 5 -10.48 -1.85 -16.55
N GLN A 6 -9.53 -0.93 -16.74
CA GLN A 6 -9.44 0.32 -15.96
C GLN A 6 -10.63 1.24 -16.24
N LYS A 7 -11.00 1.42 -17.51
CA LYS A 7 -12.19 2.20 -17.90
C LYS A 7 -13.46 1.63 -17.26
N ILE A 8 -13.65 0.31 -17.34
CA ILE A 8 -14.78 -0.37 -16.69
C ILE A 8 -14.74 -0.17 -15.17
N ALA A 9 -13.56 -0.25 -14.55
CA ALA A 9 -13.43 -0.03 -13.10
C ALA A 9 -13.88 1.38 -12.68
N ARG A 10 -13.56 2.41 -13.47
CA ARG A 10 -14.01 3.80 -13.23
C ARG A 10 -15.53 3.96 -13.35
N GLU A 11 -16.15 3.28 -14.31
CA GLU A 11 -17.60 3.32 -14.51
C GLU A 11 -18.36 2.53 -13.41
N ILE A 12 -17.86 1.34 -13.06
CA ILE A 12 -18.54 0.42 -12.13
C ILE A 12 -18.34 0.81 -10.66
N ALA A 13 -17.22 1.42 -10.28
CA ALA A 13 -16.94 1.79 -8.88
C ALA A 13 -18.05 2.65 -8.23
N PRO A 14 -18.49 3.78 -8.81
CA PRO A 14 -19.58 4.58 -8.24
C PRO A 14 -20.92 3.83 -8.26
N LEU A 15 -21.20 3.04 -9.31
CA LEU A 15 -22.43 2.24 -9.41
C LEU A 15 -22.50 1.19 -8.29
N ARG A 16 -21.40 0.50 -8.01
CA ARG A 16 -21.29 -0.48 -6.92
C ARG A 16 -21.42 0.19 -5.56
N SER A 17 -20.83 1.38 -5.38
CA SER A 17 -20.99 2.16 -4.14
C SER A 17 -22.46 2.52 -3.93
N LYS A 18 -23.11 3.09 -4.95
CA LYS A 18 -24.53 3.44 -4.92
C LYS A 18 -25.43 2.22 -4.65
N HIS A 19 -25.14 1.08 -5.28
CA HIS A 19 -25.87 -0.16 -5.04
C HIS A 19 -25.75 -0.62 -3.59
N ARG A 20 -24.53 -0.61 -3.03
CA ARG A 20 -24.31 -0.95 -1.61
C ARG A 20 -25.05 0.01 -0.68
N ASP A 21 -25.00 1.30 -0.95
CA ASP A 21 -25.69 2.31 -0.15
C ASP A 21 -27.21 2.14 -0.23
N ASN A 22 -27.77 1.84 -1.41
CA ASN A 22 -29.19 1.57 -1.58
C ASN A 22 -29.66 0.37 -0.75
N ILE A 23 -28.80 -0.62 -0.50
CA ILE A 23 -29.12 -1.75 0.39
C ILE A 23 -28.96 -1.32 1.86
N ARG A 24 -27.79 -0.81 2.22
CA ARG A 24 -27.41 -0.57 3.63
C ARG A 24 -28.13 0.61 4.27
N LEU A 25 -28.58 1.56 3.47
CA LEU A 25 -29.36 2.73 3.92
C LEU A 25 -30.87 2.57 3.67
N ASN A 26 -31.32 1.40 3.24
CA ASN A 26 -32.75 1.13 3.07
C ASN A 26 -33.42 0.99 4.45
N GLU A 27 -34.24 1.98 4.80
CA GLU A 27 -34.90 2.04 6.09
C GLU A 27 -35.84 0.86 6.32
N LYS A 28 -36.68 0.49 5.34
CA LYS A 28 -37.62 -0.64 5.46
C LYS A 28 -36.90 -1.96 5.70
N LEU A 29 -35.78 -2.18 5.02
CA LEU A 29 -34.95 -3.37 5.21
C LEU A 29 -34.29 -3.35 6.60
N PHE A 30 -33.73 -2.21 7.00
CA PHE A 30 -33.09 -2.09 8.30
C PHE A 30 -34.08 -2.30 9.45
N GLN A 31 -35.31 -1.78 9.37
CA GLN A 31 -36.34 -2.02 10.40
C GLN A 31 -36.65 -3.51 10.56
N ARG A 32 -36.68 -4.30 9.47
CA ARG A 32 -36.87 -5.75 9.55
C ARG A 32 -35.70 -6.45 10.26
N ILE A 33 -34.47 -6.07 9.93
CA ILE A 33 -33.26 -6.63 10.57
C ILE A 33 -33.21 -6.23 12.06
N LYS A 34 -33.51 -4.97 12.36
CA LYS A 34 -33.55 -4.42 13.72
C LYS A 34 -34.61 -5.13 14.57
N ALA A 35 -35.80 -5.37 14.04
CA ALA A 35 -36.85 -6.08 14.75
C ALA A 35 -36.44 -7.51 15.16
N VAL A 36 -35.69 -8.23 14.32
CA VAL A 36 -35.14 -9.56 14.68
C VAL A 36 -34.02 -9.42 15.70
N TYR A 37 -33.13 -8.44 15.52
CA TYR A 37 -32.01 -8.19 16.43
C TYR A 37 -32.46 -7.83 17.86
N GLU A 38 -33.50 -7.00 18.01
CA GLU A 38 -34.06 -6.60 19.31
C GLU A 38 -34.69 -7.76 20.07
N GLN A 39 -35.02 -8.85 19.37
CA GLN A 39 -35.60 -10.05 19.95
C GLN A 39 -34.59 -11.20 20.08
N LYS A 40 -33.30 -10.96 19.78
CA LYS A 40 -32.27 -12.02 19.68
C LYS A 40 -32.20 -12.94 20.91
N ASP A 41 -32.43 -12.40 22.11
CA ASP A 41 -32.34 -13.16 23.37
C ASP A 41 -33.56 -14.05 23.62
N LYS A 42 -34.62 -13.91 22.82
CA LYS A 42 -35.84 -14.74 22.85
C LYS A 42 -35.85 -15.79 21.74
N LEU A 43 -34.88 -15.77 20.85
CA LEU A 43 -34.77 -16.69 19.72
C LEU A 43 -33.82 -17.82 20.08
N ASP A 44 -34.20 -19.06 19.78
CA ASP A 44 -33.32 -20.23 19.91
C ASP A 44 -32.39 -20.31 18.68
N LEU A 45 -31.37 -19.46 18.66
CA LEU A 45 -30.41 -19.36 17.55
C LEU A 45 -29.15 -20.17 17.86
N THR A 46 -28.62 -20.84 16.85
CA THR A 46 -27.26 -21.40 16.93
C THR A 46 -26.23 -20.28 17.04
N THR A 47 -25.02 -20.61 17.52
CA THR A 47 -23.90 -19.65 17.61
C THR A 47 -23.63 -18.93 16.29
N GLU A 48 -23.68 -19.65 15.17
CA GLU A 48 -23.46 -19.09 13.83
C GLU A 48 -24.58 -18.13 13.42
N GLN A 49 -25.83 -18.48 13.70
CA GLN A 49 -27.00 -17.64 13.41
C GLN A 49 -27.00 -16.36 14.25
N ASN A 50 -26.70 -16.45 15.55
CA ASN A 50 -26.55 -15.28 16.41
C ASN A 50 -25.41 -14.38 15.93
N THR A 51 -24.26 -14.97 15.56
CA THR A 51 -23.12 -14.24 15.01
C THR A 51 -23.50 -13.51 13.71
N LEU A 52 -24.21 -14.18 12.81
CA LEU A 52 -24.70 -13.59 11.56
C LEU A 52 -25.64 -12.41 11.84
N LEU A 53 -26.60 -12.59 12.74
CA LEU A 53 -27.57 -11.56 13.13
C LEU A 53 -26.86 -10.31 13.69
N VAL A 54 -25.94 -10.51 14.64
CA VAL A 54 -25.15 -9.42 15.23
C VAL A 54 -24.31 -8.71 14.17
N LYS A 55 -23.65 -9.46 13.28
CA LYS A 55 -22.82 -8.91 12.22
C LYS A 55 -23.63 -8.08 11.23
N TYR A 56 -24.76 -8.60 10.75
CA TYR A 56 -25.61 -7.88 9.81
C TYR A 56 -26.18 -6.61 10.43
N TYR A 57 -26.70 -6.69 11.66
CA TYR A 57 -27.20 -5.50 12.35
C TYR A 57 -26.10 -4.43 12.48
N LYS A 58 -24.92 -4.80 12.98
CA LYS A 58 -23.77 -3.89 13.10
C LYS A 58 -23.36 -3.30 11.75
N ASP A 59 -23.29 -4.09 10.70
CA ASP A 59 -22.94 -3.61 9.35
C ASP A 59 -23.91 -2.53 8.85
N PHE A 60 -25.21 -2.65 9.12
CA PHE A 60 -26.20 -1.63 8.75
C PHE A 60 -26.02 -0.36 9.58
N VAL A 61 -25.89 -0.49 10.91
CA VAL A 61 -25.67 0.65 11.80
C VAL A 61 -24.42 1.43 11.39
N ARG A 62 -23.30 0.72 11.20
CA ARG A 62 -22.01 1.29 10.77
C ARG A 62 -22.03 1.85 9.35
N SER A 63 -22.95 1.39 8.51
CA SER A 63 -23.17 1.97 7.18
C SER A 63 -24.08 3.20 7.21
N GLY A 64 -24.55 3.63 8.40
CA GLY A 64 -25.36 4.84 8.56
C GLY A 64 -26.87 4.61 8.52
N ALA A 65 -27.36 3.37 8.71
CA ALA A 65 -28.80 3.08 8.67
C ALA A 65 -29.62 3.90 9.68
N ASN A 66 -29.02 4.26 10.82
CA ASN A 66 -29.61 5.10 11.89
C ASN A 66 -29.54 6.61 11.63
N LEU A 67 -28.88 7.07 10.56
CA LEU A 67 -28.75 8.49 10.27
C LEU A 67 -30.07 9.11 9.79
N ASP A 68 -30.20 10.42 10.02
CA ASP A 68 -31.28 11.26 9.48
C ASP A 68 -31.07 11.55 7.97
N GLY A 69 -32.10 12.12 7.32
CA GLY A 69 -32.14 12.26 5.86
C GLY A 69 -30.98 13.04 5.25
N GLU A 70 -30.56 14.13 5.90
CA GLU A 70 -29.45 14.96 5.42
C GLU A 70 -28.11 14.24 5.59
N LYS A 71 -27.82 13.66 6.76
CA LYS A 71 -26.58 12.92 6.99
C LYS A 71 -26.50 11.66 6.13
N LYS A 72 -27.62 10.99 5.86
CA LYS A 72 -27.68 9.86 4.90
C LYS A 72 -27.31 10.30 3.50
N THR A 73 -27.80 11.46 3.06
CA THR A 73 -27.49 12.01 1.73
C THR A 73 -26.01 12.32 1.62
N ARG A 74 -25.46 13.05 2.60
CA ARG A 74 -24.02 13.36 2.62
C ARG A 74 -23.14 12.11 2.69
N LEU A 75 -23.54 11.10 3.46
CA LEU A 75 -22.80 9.83 3.54
C LEU A 75 -22.71 9.12 2.18
N LYS A 76 -23.79 9.14 1.39
CA LYS A 76 -23.80 8.57 0.03
C LYS A 76 -22.84 9.32 -0.90
N GLU A 77 -22.85 10.65 -0.86
CA GLU A 77 -21.93 11.49 -1.64
C GLU A 77 -20.48 11.16 -1.28
N ILE A 78 -20.14 11.14 0.01
CA ILE A 78 -18.80 10.77 0.49
C ILE A 78 -18.39 9.38 -0.01
N ASN A 79 -19.28 8.38 0.10
CA ASN A 79 -18.99 7.03 -0.37
C ASN A 79 -18.73 6.98 -1.88
N GLN A 80 -19.51 7.72 -2.68
CA GLN A 80 -19.32 7.84 -4.12
C GLN A 80 -17.99 8.53 -4.45
N GLU A 81 -17.70 9.69 -3.86
CA GLU A 81 -16.45 10.43 -4.06
C GLU A 81 -15.22 9.57 -3.69
N MET A 82 -15.22 8.94 -2.52
CA MET A 82 -14.14 8.03 -2.11
C MET A 82 -13.95 6.86 -3.07
N SER A 83 -15.03 6.32 -3.65
CA SER A 83 -14.94 5.21 -4.60
C SER A 83 -14.17 5.61 -5.86
N ILE A 84 -14.40 6.82 -6.36
CA ILE A 84 -13.72 7.37 -7.54
C ILE A 84 -12.26 7.69 -7.19
N LEU A 85 -12.02 8.38 -6.07
CA LEU A 85 -10.67 8.76 -5.62
C LEU A 85 -9.77 7.54 -5.39
N THR A 86 -10.31 6.47 -4.81
CA THR A 86 -9.56 5.22 -4.56
C THR A 86 -9.19 4.50 -5.86
N VAL A 87 -10.09 4.47 -6.86
CA VAL A 87 -9.77 3.92 -8.19
C VAL A 87 -8.69 4.76 -8.85
N LYS A 88 -8.85 6.10 -8.86
CA LYS A 88 -7.84 7.02 -9.41
C LYS A 88 -6.47 6.83 -8.76
N PHE A 89 -6.42 6.68 -7.43
CA PHE A 89 -5.18 6.45 -6.71
C PHE A 89 -4.46 5.19 -7.22
N GLY A 90 -5.19 4.08 -7.32
CA GLY A 90 -4.65 2.80 -7.80
C GLY A 90 -4.19 2.86 -9.26
N GLU A 91 -4.95 3.52 -10.14
CA GLU A 91 -4.57 3.72 -11.55
C GLU A 91 -3.30 4.57 -11.67
N ASN A 92 -3.21 5.68 -10.95
CA ASN A 92 -2.02 6.55 -10.96
C ASN A 92 -0.77 5.81 -10.48
N VAL A 93 -0.86 5.07 -9.36
CA VAL A 93 0.27 4.27 -8.85
C VAL A 93 0.71 3.21 -9.85
N LEU A 94 -0.25 2.56 -10.54
CA LEU A 94 0.07 1.57 -11.56
C LEU A 94 0.76 2.19 -12.77
N LYS A 95 0.27 3.35 -13.24
CA LYS A 95 0.87 4.08 -14.35
C LYS A 95 2.30 4.52 -14.04
N GLU A 96 2.53 5.11 -12.85
CA GLU A 96 3.86 5.45 -12.34
C GLU A 96 4.80 4.24 -12.33
N ASN A 97 4.28 3.09 -11.90
CA ASN A 97 5.09 1.88 -11.83
C ASN A 97 5.48 1.33 -13.22
N ASN A 98 4.62 1.53 -14.22
CA ASN A 98 4.84 1.07 -15.59
C ASN A 98 5.61 2.08 -16.45
N SER A 99 5.56 3.39 -16.13
CA SER A 99 6.19 4.45 -16.94
C SER A 99 7.69 4.59 -16.70
N PHE A 100 8.18 4.21 -15.52
CA PHE A 100 9.59 4.33 -15.21
C PHE A 100 10.42 3.25 -15.91
N GLU A 101 11.36 3.69 -16.74
CA GLU A 101 12.33 2.86 -17.42
C GLU A 101 13.74 3.43 -17.21
N MET A 102 14.61 2.62 -16.61
CA MET A 102 16.03 2.91 -16.54
C MET A 102 16.76 2.14 -17.63
N VAL A 103 16.92 2.79 -18.78
CA VAL A 103 17.69 2.28 -19.91
C VAL A 103 19.18 2.43 -19.62
N ILE A 104 19.92 1.33 -19.73
CA ILE A 104 21.39 1.27 -19.61
C ILE A 104 21.95 0.88 -20.97
N ASP A 105 22.93 1.63 -21.46
CA ASP A 105 23.59 1.45 -22.76
C ASP A 105 25.04 0.94 -22.63
N LYS A 106 25.65 1.06 -21.46
CA LYS A 106 27.03 0.66 -21.17
C LYS A 106 27.08 -0.63 -20.38
N LYS A 107 27.93 -1.57 -20.79
CA LYS A 107 28.10 -2.85 -20.10
C LYS A 107 28.72 -2.67 -18.71
N GLU A 108 29.56 -1.65 -18.55
CA GLU A 108 30.25 -1.32 -17.30
C GLU A 108 29.25 -0.95 -16.19
N ASP A 109 28.10 -0.38 -16.55
CA ASP A 109 27.04 0.01 -15.62
C ASP A 109 26.26 -1.20 -15.05
N LEU A 110 26.52 -2.40 -15.56
CA LEU A 110 25.94 -3.67 -15.09
C LEU A 110 26.82 -4.37 -14.04
N ALA A 111 27.94 -3.75 -13.64
CA ALA A 111 28.88 -4.34 -12.69
C ALA A 111 28.19 -4.81 -11.40
N GLY A 112 28.54 -6.03 -10.99
CA GLY A 112 28.00 -6.74 -9.82
C GLY A 112 26.64 -7.41 -10.02
N LEU A 113 25.90 -7.11 -11.11
CA LEU A 113 24.60 -7.74 -11.33
C LEU A 113 24.73 -9.23 -11.69
N PRO A 114 23.88 -10.11 -11.12
CA PRO A 114 23.79 -11.51 -11.51
C PRO A 114 23.46 -11.65 -13.00
N GLN A 115 23.97 -12.71 -13.64
CA GLN A 115 23.70 -12.95 -15.06
C GLN A 115 22.19 -13.05 -15.36
N ALA A 116 21.40 -13.62 -14.45
CA ALA A 116 19.94 -13.70 -14.59
C ALA A 116 19.27 -12.31 -14.62
N VAL A 117 19.78 -11.36 -13.82
CA VAL A 117 19.29 -9.98 -13.76
C VAL A 117 19.66 -9.21 -15.03
N ILE A 118 20.89 -9.43 -15.54
CA ILE A 118 21.35 -8.86 -16.81
C ILE A 118 20.50 -9.40 -17.97
N SER A 119 20.28 -10.72 -18.04
CA SER A 119 19.47 -11.34 -19.09
C SER A 119 18.02 -10.82 -19.06
N GLY A 120 17.41 -10.75 -17.87
CA GLY A 120 16.06 -10.19 -17.72
C GLY A 120 15.97 -8.71 -18.12
N GLY A 121 17.01 -7.92 -17.85
CA GLY A 121 17.10 -6.53 -18.32
C GLY A 121 17.20 -6.42 -19.85
N ALA A 122 17.91 -7.35 -20.50
CA ALA A 122 18.03 -7.39 -21.96
C ALA A 122 16.72 -7.83 -22.63
N GLU A 123 16.02 -8.82 -22.05
CA GLU A 123 14.69 -9.23 -22.50
C GLU A 123 13.70 -8.06 -22.38
N ALA A 124 13.67 -7.38 -21.23
CA ALA A 124 12.84 -6.21 -21.02
C ALA A 124 13.14 -5.06 -22.00
N ALA A 125 14.41 -4.89 -22.38
CA ALA A 125 14.82 -3.90 -23.39
C ALA A 125 14.32 -4.28 -24.79
N LYS A 126 14.42 -5.56 -25.17
CA LYS A 126 13.91 -6.08 -26.45
C LYS A 126 12.39 -5.90 -26.57
N GLU A 127 11.64 -6.20 -25.52
CA GLU A 127 10.18 -5.99 -25.47
C GLU A 127 9.78 -4.52 -25.65
N ARG A 128 10.69 -3.59 -25.36
CA ARG A 128 10.50 -2.14 -25.42
C ARG A 128 11.27 -1.48 -26.56
N GLU A 129 11.74 -2.27 -27.53
CA GLU A 129 12.41 -1.79 -28.73
C GLU A 129 13.74 -1.02 -28.46
N TYR A 130 14.37 -1.25 -27.31
CA TYR A 130 15.71 -0.77 -26.98
C TYR A 130 16.77 -1.83 -27.31
N GLU A 131 16.95 -2.15 -28.60
CA GLU A 131 17.90 -3.16 -29.03
C GLU A 131 19.34 -2.85 -28.58
N GLY A 132 20.06 -3.89 -28.11
CA GLY A 132 21.43 -3.77 -27.64
C GLY A 132 21.61 -3.08 -26.27
N LYS A 133 20.52 -2.81 -25.55
CA LYS A 133 20.52 -2.15 -24.23
C LYS A 133 19.90 -3.04 -23.15
N TRP A 134 19.86 -2.54 -21.92
CA TRP A 134 19.17 -3.15 -20.78
C TRP A 134 18.16 -2.20 -20.18
N VAL A 135 17.00 -2.72 -19.76
CA VAL A 135 15.96 -1.92 -19.08
C VAL A 135 15.69 -2.48 -17.70
N PHE A 136 15.81 -1.60 -16.69
CA PHE A 136 15.41 -1.89 -15.32
C PHE A 136 14.21 -1.02 -14.92
N THR A 137 13.27 -1.62 -14.21
CA THR A 137 12.02 -0.96 -13.80
C THR A 137 11.87 -0.95 -12.28
N ILE A 138 10.94 -0.15 -11.77
CA ILE A 138 10.62 -0.10 -10.33
C ILE A 138 9.70 -1.23 -9.87
N HIS A 139 9.36 -2.19 -10.74
CA HIS A 139 8.74 -3.45 -10.33
C HIS A 139 9.70 -4.22 -9.42
N LYS A 140 9.19 -4.74 -8.29
CA LYS A 140 10.02 -5.41 -7.27
C LYS A 140 10.98 -6.48 -7.83
N PRO A 141 10.58 -7.36 -8.78
CA PRO A 141 11.50 -8.35 -9.35
C PRO A 141 12.68 -7.76 -10.13
N SER A 142 12.56 -6.53 -10.66
CA SER A 142 13.65 -5.83 -11.34
C SER A 142 14.45 -4.96 -10.36
N MET A 143 13.75 -4.20 -9.52
CA MET A 143 14.36 -3.22 -8.61
C MET A 143 15.15 -3.86 -7.47
N LEU A 144 14.62 -4.90 -6.80
CA LEU A 144 15.27 -5.45 -5.61
C LEU A 144 16.63 -6.09 -5.93
N PRO A 145 16.76 -6.96 -6.97
CA PRO A 145 18.08 -7.46 -7.36
C PRO A 145 19.02 -6.35 -7.80
N PHE A 146 18.50 -5.32 -8.50
CA PHE A 146 19.33 -4.19 -8.91
C PHE A 146 19.91 -3.44 -7.69
N LEU A 147 19.09 -3.14 -6.68
CA LEU A 147 19.54 -2.46 -5.46
C LEU A 147 20.45 -3.33 -4.58
N GLN A 148 20.33 -4.65 -4.67
CA GLN A 148 21.11 -5.60 -3.90
C GLN A 148 22.50 -5.85 -4.49
N TYR A 149 22.62 -5.85 -5.82
CA TYR A 149 23.84 -6.33 -6.48
C TYR A 149 24.58 -5.27 -7.31
N SER A 150 23.90 -4.23 -7.80
CA SER A 150 24.56 -3.22 -8.66
C SER A 150 25.67 -2.50 -7.90
N GLU A 151 26.88 -2.51 -8.43
CA GLU A 151 28.01 -1.74 -7.89
C GLU A 151 27.86 -0.24 -8.17
N ASN A 152 27.14 0.13 -9.22
CA ASN A 152 26.93 1.53 -9.60
C ASN A 152 25.95 2.24 -8.64
N ARG A 153 26.52 2.98 -7.68
CA ARG A 153 25.78 3.73 -6.66
C ARG A 153 24.81 4.77 -7.24
N ALA A 154 25.20 5.46 -8.31
CA ALA A 154 24.36 6.49 -8.92
C ALA A 154 23.09 5.87 -9.53
N LEU A 155 23.20 4.67 -10.12
CA LEU A 155 22.04 3.95 -10.64
C LEU A 155 21.17 3.37 -9.53
N ARG A 156 21.76 2.89 -8.42
CA ARG A 156 20.99 2.52 -7.22
C ARG A 156 20.18 3.71 -6.69
N GLU A 157 20.79 4.88 -6.62
CA GLU A 157 20.11 6.12 -6.22
C GLU A 157 18.96 6.47 -7.17
N LYS A 158 19.20 6.41 -8.48
CA LYS A 158 18.21 6.71 -9.52
C LYS A 158 16.96 5.84 -9.40
N ILE A 159 17.13 4.51 -9.36
CA ILE A 159 15.99 3.57 -9.28
C ILE A 159 15.26 3.65 -7.93
N PHE A 160 16.00 3.85 -6.83
CA PHE A 160 15.41 4.01 -5.51
C PHE A 160 14.56 5.29 -5.42
N LYS A 161 15.09 6.43 -5.90
CA LYS A 161 14.37 7.70 -5.92
C LYS A 161 13.10 7.62 -6.76
N ALA A 162 13.16 6.95 -7.91
CA ALA A 162 11.98 6.69 -8.72
C ALA A 162 10.92 5.89 -7.95
N TYR A 163 11.33 4.85 -7.22
CA TYR A 163 10.40 4.03 -6.45
C TYR A 163 9.74 4.76 -5.27
N ILE A 164 10.48 5.59 -4.53
CA ILE A 164 9.91 6.30 -3.36
C ILE A 164 9.05 7.51 -3.76
N ASN A 165 9.27 8.07 -4.96
CA ASN A 165 8.55 9.25 -5.44
C ASN A 165 7.32 8.91 -6.29
N LYS A 166 6.90 7.64 -6.37
CA LYS A 166 5.70 7.24 -7.12
C LYS A 166 4.46 8.02 -6.67
N GLY A 167 3.82 8.72 -7.60
CA GLY A 167 2.66 9.55 -7.34
C GLY A 167 2.99 10.83 -6.58
N ASN A 168 4.24 11.30 -6.65
CA ASN A 168 4.74 12.51 -5.98
C ASN A 168 5.65 13.35 -6.90
N ASN A 169 5.34 13.40 -8.20
CA ASN A 169 6.16 14.06 -9.21
C ASN A 169 5.61 15.42 -9.70
N ASN A 170 4.51 15.91 -9.11
CA ASN A 170 3.80 17.14 -9.53
C ASN A 170 3.33 17.12 -11.00
N ASP A 171 2.94 15.94 -11.47
CA ASP A 171 2.42 15.70 -12.82
C ASP A 171 0.96 15.19 -12.76
N GLU A 172 0.45 14.66 -13.88
CA GLU A 172 -0.91 14.12 -13.96
C GLU A 172 -1.13 12.85 -13.10
N LEU A 173 -0.05 12.17 -12.70
CA LEU A 173 -0.08 10.96 -11.89
C LEU A 173 0.07 11.26 -10.39
N ASP A 174 0.26 12.54 -10.03
CA ASP A 174 0.39 12.96 -8.64
C ASP A 174 -0.83 12.59 -7.80
N ASN A 175 -0.55 12.05 -6.61
CA ASN A 175 -1.55 11.54 -5.69
C ASN A 175 -1.63 12.34 -4.39
N LYS A 176 -0.85 13.42 -4.20
CA LYS A 176 -0.89 14.22 -2.96
C LYS A 176 -2.29 14.76 -2.67
N ASP A 177 -2.88 15.46 -3.64
CA ASP A 177 -4.22 16.02 -3.49
C ASP A 177 -5.29 14.93 -3.36
N ASN A 178 -5.11 13.82 -4.08
CA ASN A 178 -6.01 12.68 -4.03
C ASN A 178 -6.02 12.06 -2.61
N LEU A 179 -4.84 11.82 -2.04
CA LEU A 179 -4.68 11.31 -0.68
C LEU A 179 -5.23 12.27 0.38
N ALA A 180 -4.98 13.57 0.23
CA ALA A 180 -5.51 14.59 1.14
C ALA A 180 -7.06 14.57 1.16
N LYS A 181 -7.69 14.49 -0.02
CA LYS A 181 -9.15 14.38 -0.14
C LYS A 181 -9.67 13.08 0.46
N ILE A 182 -9.02 11.94 0.19
CA ILE A 182 -9.40 10.65 0.79
C ILE A 182 -9.33 10.72 2.32
N ALA A 183 -8.27 11.33 2.88
CA ALA A 183 -8.11 11.46 4.33
C ALA A 183 -9.21 12.35 4.94
N ALA A 184 -9.50 13.50 4.32
CA ALA A 184 -10.57 14.41 4.76
C ALA A 184 -11.94 13.73 4.74
N LEU A 185 -12.30 13.06 3.64
CA LEU A 185 -13.57 12.33 3.52
C LEU A 185 -13.69 11.17 4.52
N ARG A 186 -12.58 10.51 4.85
CA ARG A 186 -12.56 9.45 5.88
C ARG A 186 -12.86 9.99 7.28
N VAL A 187 -12.32 11.17 7.61
CA VAL A 187 -12.60 11.85 8.89
C VAL A 187 -14.06 12.30 8.93
N GLU A 188 -14.51 12.99 7.89
CA GLU A 188 -15.90 13.46 7.77
C GLU A 188 -16.89 12.30 7.92
N ARG A 189 -16.69 11.20 7.18
CA ARG A 189 -17.52 10.00 7.29
C ARG A 189 -17.53 9.43 8.71
N ALA A 190 -16.36 9.33 9.34
CA ALA A 190 -16.28 8.79 10.69
C ALA A 190 -17.07 9.66 11.68
N ASN A 191 -16.94 10.98 11.59
CA ASN A 191 -17.66 11.92 12.45
C ASN A 191 -19.16 11.89 12.20
N LEU A 192 -19.61 11.80 10.94
CA LEU A 192 -21.03 11.62 10.60
C LEU A 192 -21.62 10.36 11.24
N LEU A 193 -20.82 9.29 11.34
CA LEU A 193 -21.22 8.02 11.95
C LEU A 193 -21.03 7.99 13.48
N GLY A 194 -20.61 9.10 14.10
CA GLY A 194 -20.43 9.22 15.55
C GLY A 194 -19.08 8.74 16.10
N TYR A 195 -18.10 8.48 15.23
CA TYR A 195 -16.73 8.11 15.62
C TYR A 195 -15.80 9.32 15.65
N LYS A 196 -14.87 9.34 16.61
CA LYS A 196 -13.88 10.43 16.75
C LYS A 196 -12.91 10.47 15.56
N THR A 197 -12.42 9.32 15.12
CA THR A 197 -11.51 9.20 13.98
C THR A 197 -11.91 8.06 13.05
N HIS A 198 -11.36 8.05 11.84
CA HIS A 198 -11.50 6.91 10.94
C HIS A 198 -10.93 5.62 11.54
N ALA A 199 -9.88 5.71 12.37
CA ALA A 199 -9.30 4.55 13.05
C ALA A 199 -10.28 3.96 14.06
N ASP A 200 -10.98 4.79 14.85
CA ASP A 200 -12.04 4.31 15.77
C ASP A 200 -13.14 3.57 15.00
N TYR A 201 -13.58 4.13 13.88
CA TYR A 201 -14.56 3.49 13.00
C TYR A 201 -14.06 2.13 12.49
N VAL A 202 -12.82 2.04 11.99
CA VAL A 202 -12.28 0.78 11.47
C VAL A 202 -12.11 -0.25 12.58
N LEU A 203 -11.54 0.16 13.71
CA LEU A 203 -11.10 -0.76 14.75
C LEU A 203 -12.22 -1.37 15.59
N GLU A 204 -13.41 -0.78 15.63
CA GLU A 204 -14.58 -1.36 16.33
C GLU A 204 -14.86 -2.83 15.92
N ASN A 205 -14.60 -3.18 14.66
CA ASN A 205 -14.78 -4.55 14.14
C ASN A 205 -13.47 -5.36 14.07
N ASN A 206 -12.36 -4.82 14.56
CA ASN A 206 -11.06 -5.49 14.58
C ASN A 206 -10.72 -5.93 16.01
N MET A 207 -9.87 -6.96 16.12
CA MET A 207 -9.46 -7.49 17.43
C MET A 207 -8.74 -6.47 18.31
N ALA A 208 -8.07 -5.47 17.71
CA ALA A 208 -7.43 -4.40 18.47
C ALA A 208 -8.43 -3.45 19.13
N THR A 209 -9.69 -3.39 18.67
CA THR A 209 -10.85 -2.61 19.17
C THR A 209 -10.71 -1.09 19.23
N LYS A 210 -9.53 -0.56 19.57
CA LYS A 210 -9.27 0.86 19.79
C LYS A 210 -7.88 1.27 19.27
N PRO A 211 -7.71 2.53 18.82
CA PRO A 211 -6.41 3.02 18.34
C PRO A 211 -5.29 2.91 19.37
N GLU A 212 -5.59 3.12 20.66
CA GLU A 212 -4.57 3.10 21.73
C GLU A 212 -3.89 1.73 21.86
N ASN A 213 -4.64 0.64 21.66
CA ASN A 213 -4.08 -0.70 21.69
C ASN A 213 -3.12 -0.95 20.53
N VAL A 214 -3.43 -0.40 19.34
CA VAL A 214 -2.56 -0.48 18.16
C VAL A 214 -1.26 0.28 18.42
N TYR A 215 -1.34 1.53 18.88
CA TYR A 215 -0.16 2.33 19.17
C TYR A 215 0.70 1.72 20.28
N LYS A 216 0.07 1.25 21.37
CA LYS A 216 0.79 0.55 22.45
C LYS A 216 1.56 -0.67 21.92
N PHE A 217 0.95 -1.48 21.07
CA PHE A 217 1.62 -2.63 20.46
C PHE A 217 2.77 -2.22 19.52
N LEU A 218 2.54 -1.24 18.64
CA LEU A 218 3.57 -0.74 17.73
C LEU A 218 4.75 -0.13 18.48
N GLU A 219 4.52 0.60 19.57
CA GLU A 219 5.58 1.18 20.41
C GLU A 219 6.45 0.12 21.10
N LEU A 220 5.84 -1.00 21.52
CA LEU A 220 6.59 -2.14 22.09
C LEU A 220 7.58 -2.74 21.09
N LEU A 221 7.23 -2.75 19.79
CA LEU A 221 8.10 -3.21 18.72
C LEU A 221 9.09 -2.13 18.26
N TRP A 222 8.65 -0.88 18.19
CA TRP A 222 9.43 0.24 17.65
C TRP A 222 10.71 0.49 18.43
N LYS A 223 10.65 0.52 19.77
CA LYS A 223 11.81 0.80 20.63
C LYS A 223 12.96 -0.21 20.43
N PRO A 224 12.74 -1.54 20.54
CA PRO A 224 13.79 -2.52 20.28
C PRO A 224 14.22 -2.55 18.81
N ALA A 225 13.27 -2.46 17.86
CA ALA A 225 13.60 -2.47 16.43
C ALA A 225 14.51 -1.29 16.04
N LEU A 226 14.24 -0.09 16.56
CA LEU A 226 15.07 1.09 16.30
C LEU A 226 16.49 0.94 16.86
N LYS A 227 16.65 0.27 18.02
CA LYS A 227 17.98 -0.02 18.58
C LYS A 227 18.78 -0.94 17.65
N ILE A 228 18.13 -1.97 17.09
CA ILE A 228 18.77 -2.88 16.14
C ILE A 228 19.09 -2.17 14.82
N ALA A 229 18.14 -1.42 14.26
CA ALA A 229 18.35 -0.67 13.02
C ALA A 229 19.50 0.35 13.12
N LYS A 230 19.66 1.03 14.26
CA LYS A 230 20.80 1.93 14.51
C LYS A 230 22.13 1.18 14.55
N ARG A 231 22.16 -0.01 15.15
CA ARG A 231 23.36 -0.86 15.18
C ARG A 231 23.71 -1.33 13.76
N GLU A 232 22.74 -1.84 13.02
CA GLU A 232 22.93 -2.28 11.63
C GLU A 232 23.42 -1.14 10.75
N ALA A 233 22.80 0.05 10.83
CA ALA A 233 23.26 1.23 10.09
C ALA A 233 24.73 1.57 10.38
N LYS A 234 25.19 1.40 11.63
CA LYS A 234 26.60 1.59 12.00
C LYS A 234 27.49 0.53 11.34
N GLU A 235 27.09 -0.74 11.39
CA GLU A 235 27.85 -1.84 10.75
C GLU A 235 27.95 -1.66 9.23
N LEU A 236 26.88 -1.21 8.58
CA LEU A 236 26.88 -0.90 7.15
C LEU A 236 27.80 0.30 6.85
N GLN A 237 27.78 1.35 7.68
CA GLN A 237 28.70 2.48 7.53
C GLN A 237 30.17 2.09 7.73
N GLU A 238 30.46 1.21 8.69
CA GLU A 238 31.81 0.67 8.91
C GLU A 238 32.27 -0.17 7.70
N MET A 239 31.37 -0.92 7.06
CA MET A 239 31.68 -1.64 5.83
C MET A 239 32.00 -0.71 4.66
N ILE A 240 31.22 0.36 4.47
CA ILE A 240 31.50 1.40 3.46
C ILE A 240 32.92 1.96 3.64
N SER A 241 33.29 2.30 4.88
CA SER A 241 34.62 2.85 5.17
C SER A 241 35.75 1.82 4.97
N LYS A 242 35.51 0.54 5.28
CA LYS A 242 36.49 -0.54 5.04
C LYS A 242 36.77 -0.78 3.56
N GLU A 243 35.79 -0.54 2.69
CA GLU A 243 35.95 -0.61 1.23
C GLU A 243 36.65 0.63 0.65
N GLY A 244 37.04 1.60 1.48
CA GLY A 244 37.76 2.80 1.07
C GLY A 244 36.85 3.93 0.57
N HIS A 245 35.53 3.84 0.81
CA HIS A 245 34.57 4.88 0.46
C HIS A 245 34.34 5.86 1.62
N ASP A 246 34.15 7.14 1.30
CA ASP A 246 33.96 8.24 2.27
C ASP A 246 32.51 8.74 2.38
N PHE A 247 31.59 8.21 1.58
CA PHE A 247 30.20 8.65 1.59
C PHE A 247 29.42 8.14 2.82
N LYS A 248 28.43 8.93 3.24
CA LYS A 248 27.48 8.54 4.27
C LYS A 248 26.45 7.57 3.71
N LEU A 249 26.16 6.50 4.43
CA LEU A 249 25.11 5.53 4.13
C LEU A 249 23.78 6.25 3.81
N GLN A 250 23.22 5.97 2.63
CA GLN A 250 21.91 6.44 2.21
C GLN A 250 20.93 5.26 2.04
N PRO A 251 19.61 5.52 1.95
CA PRO A 251 18.63 4.44 1.80
C PRO A 251 18.87 3.51 0.60
N TRP A 252 19.37 4.03 -0.52
CA TRP A 252 19.70 3.23 -1.72
C TRP A 252 20.99 2.41 -1.59
N ASP A 253 21.75 2.61 -0.52
CA ASP A 253 22.93 1.81 -0.20
C ASP A 253 22.58 0.62 0.71
N TRP A 254 21.39 0.64 1.34
CA TRP A 254 21.02 -0.33 2.38
C TRP A 254 21.03 -1.77 1.88
N TRP A 255 20.35 -2.07 0.77
CA TRP A 255 20.25 -3.44 0.23
C TRP A 255 21.62 -4.00 -0.16
N TYR A 256 22.41 -3.20 -0.89
CA TYR A 256 23.74 -3.55 -1.35
C TYR A 256 24.67 -3.94 -0.19
N TYR A 257 24.83 -3.05 0.78
CA TYR A 257 25.71 -3.33 1.93
C TYR A 257 25.14 -4.38 2.88
N SER A 258 23.80 -4.52 2.98
CA SER A 258 23.20 -5.59 3.79
C SER A 258 23.52 -6.96 3.21
N GLY A 259 23.47 -7.11 1.88
CA GLY A 259 23.87 -8.34 1.20
C GLY A 259 25.33 -8.69 1.45
N LYS A 260 26.22 -7.70 1.29
CA LYS A 260 27.66 -7.87 1.60
C LYS A 260 27.92 -8.23 3.06
N LEU A 261 27.26 -7.57 4.01
CA LEU A 261 27.39 -7.84 5.43
C LEU A 261 26.91 -9.26 5.77
N LYS A 262 25.80 -9.71 5.17
CA LYS A 262 25.28 -11.06 5.36
C LYS A 262 26.26 -12.12 4.85
N LYS A 263 26.83 -11.92 3.66
CA LYS A 263 27.87 -12.78 3.08
C LYS A 263 29.12 -12.84 3.97
N ALA A 264 29.59 -11.68 4.44
CA ALA A 264 30.76 -11.60 5.31
C ALA A 264 30.56 -12.21 6.71
N LYS A 265 29.37 -12.05 7.32
CA LYS A 265 29.10 -12.54 8.68
C LYS A 265 28.69 -14.01 8.74
N TYR A 266 27.99 -14.50 7.72
CA TYR A 266 27.32 -15.81 7.78
C TYR A 266 27.73 -16.77 6.66
N ALA A 267 28.61 -16.35 5.74
CA ALA A 267 28.97 -17.12 4.54
C ALA A 267 27.75 -17.58 3.70
N LEU A 268 26.60 -16.88 3.85
CA LEU A 268 25.39 -17.13 3.10
C LEU A 268 25.36 -16.21 1.89
N ASP A 269 25.35 -16.81 0.70
CA ASP A 269 25.15 -16.11 -0.56
C ASP A 269 23.74 -16.40 -1.08
N GLU A 270 22.93 -15.36 -1.30
CA GLU A 270 21.57 -15.51 -1.83
C GLU A 270 21.55 -15.88 -3.32
N GLU A 271 22.68 -15.80 -4.04
CA GLU A 271 22.81 -16.37 -5.39
C GLU A 271 22.97 -17.90 -5.39
N MET A 272 23.36 -18.51 -4.27
CA MET A 272 23.56 -19.97 -4.17
C MET A 272 22.32 -20.73 -3.68
N LEU A 273 21.19 -20.04 -3.45
CA LEU A 273 19.90 -20.60 -3.04
C LEU A 273 18.86 -20.45 -4.16
#